data_AF-A0A8H4UPS3-F1
#
_entry.id   AF-A0A8H4UPS3-F1
#
_cell.length_a   1.000
_cell.length_b   1.000
_cell.length_c   1.000
_cell.angle_alpha   90.00
_cell.angle_beta   90.00
_cell.angle_gamma   90.00
#
_symmetry.space_group_name_H-M   'P 1'
#
loop_
_entity.id
_entity.type
_entity.pdbx_description
1 polymer ?
#
loop_
_entity_poly.entity_id
_entity_poly.type
_entity_poly.pdbx_seq_one_letter_code
_entity_poly.pdbx_strand_id
1 'polypeptide(L)'
;MERGQTASANLMDTHNRLIADVLTRYRTLMLLATIQAEGERSNGNPETIAVAGISMKMEFDGLYASIKELLTLSRKIKELWVFGPLNQSDPHRQAKDDGLNRDVSDVARLLDGFDGNAMRELAESCGGTWEPQAEAALDAATVGGSTTATMTAMAEGSTTSAGR
;
A
#
# COMPACT_ATOMS: atom_id res chain seq x y z
N MET A 1 -18.14 14.86 9.93
CA MET A 1 -19.38 14.26 9.39
C MET A 1 -19.28 13.92 7.88
N GLU A 2 -18.10 13.59 7.32
CA GLU A 2 -17.93 13.47 5.84
C GLU A 2 -17.34 12.13 5.33
N ARG A 3 -17.18 11.11 6.19
CA ARG A 3 -16.51 9.85 5.79
C ARG A 3 -17.39 8.84 5.03
N GLY A 4 -18.71 8.98 5.08
CA GLY A 4 -19.62 8.13 4.30
C GLY A 4 -19.68 8.50 2.81
N GLN A 5 -19.48 9.77 2.49
CA GLN A 5 -19.59 10.29 1.13
C GLN A 5 -18.40 9.85 0.26
N THR A 6 -17.19 9.79 0.85
CA THR A 6 -15.98 9.28 0.18
C THR A 6 -16.07 7.79 -0.18
N ALA A 7 -16.69 6.95 0.65
CA ALA A 7 -16.89 5.53 0.33
C ALA A 7 -17.82 5.32 -0.88
N SER A 8 -18.89 6.12 -0.98
CA SER A 8 -19.83 6.06 -2.11
C SER A 8 -19.25 6.61 -3.42
N ALA A 9 -18.48 7.70 -3.35
CA ALA A 9 -17.80 8.29 -4.51
C ALA A 9 -16.78 7.32 -5.11
N ASN A 10 -15.94 6.69 -4.26
CA ASN A 10 -14.98 5.68 -4.70
C ASN A 10 -15.64 4.46 -5.35
N LEU A 11 -16.85 4.08 -4.92
CA LEU A 11 -17.58 2.94 -5.47
C LEU A 11 -18.08 3.21 -6.89
N MET A 12 -18.60 4.42 -7.13
CA MET A 12 -19.07 4.84 -8.44
C MET A 12 -17.89 4.99 -9.43
N ASP A 13 -16.77 5.54 -8.96
CA ASP A 13 -15.55 5.64 -9.78
C ASP A 13 -15.00 4.25 -10.14
N THR A 14 -15.02 3.33 -9.18
CA THR A 14 -14.65 1.92 -9.42
C THR A 14 -15.58 1.26 -10.43
N HIS A 15 -16.90 1.51 -10.34
CA HIS A 15 -17.89 1.00 -11.29
C HIS A 15 -17.62 1.50 -12.71
N ASN A 16 -17.44 2.81 -12.88
CA ASN A 16 -17.18 3.44 -14.17
C ASN A 16 -15.88 2.92 -14.80
N ARG A 17 -14.82 2.79 -14.00
CA ARG A 17 -13.55 2.20 -14.42
C ARG A 17 -13.73 0.76 -14.93
N LEU A 18 -14.47 -0.07 -14.19
CA LEU A 18 -14.70 -1.46 -14.57
C LEU A 18 -15.51 -1.60 -15.86
N ILE A 19 -16.54 -0.77 -16.05
CA ILE A 19 -17.30 -0.75 -17.31
C ILE A 19 -16.42 -0.33 -18.47
N ALA A 20 -15.63 0.75 -18.31
CA ALA A 20 -14.72 1.22 -19.34
C ALA A 20 -13.70 0.14 -19.73
N ASP A 21 -13.13 -0.56 -18.74
CA ASP A 21 -12.23 -1.69 -18.95
C ASP A 21 -12.90 -2.82 -19.74
N VAL A 22 -14.11 -3.23 -19.34
CA VAL A 22 -14.85 -4.31 -20.03
C VAL A 22 -15.11 -3.94 -21.49
N LEU A 23 -15.60 -2.73 -21.75
CA LEU A 23 -15.89 -2.26 -23.11
C LEU A 23 -14.62 -2.13 -23.96
N THR A 24 -13.53 -1.64 -23.37
CA THR A 24 -12.24 -1.47 -24.06
C THR A 24 -11.65 -2.82 -24.44
N ARG A 25 -11.58 -3.78 -23.51
CA ARG A 25 -11.07 -5.13 -23.77
C ARG A 25 -11.92 -5.88 -24.79
N TYR A 26 -13.25 -5.74 -24.71
CA TYR A 26 -14.15 -6.35 -25.70
C TYR A 26 -13.91 -5.80 -27.12
N ARG A 27 -13.70 -4.48 -27.24
CA ARG A 27 -13.32 -3.87 -28.53
C ARG A 27 -12.00 -4.43 -29.05
N THR A 28 -10.99 -4.55 -28.19
CA THR A 28 -9.68 -5.12 -28.56
C THR A 28 -9.80 -6.58 -29.01
N LEU A 29 -10.64 -7.38 -28.34
CA LEU A 29 -10.94 -8.76 -28.74
C LEU A 29 -11.57 -8.82 -30.14
N MET A 30 -12.55 -7.96 -30.42
CA MET A 30 -13.16 -7.87 -31.76
C MET A 30 -12.12 -7.52 -32.83
N LEU A 31 -11.23 -6.55 -32.54
CA LEU A 31 -10.15 -6.16 -33.45
C LEU A 31 -9.18 -7.33 -33.71
N LEU A 32 -8.72 -8.02 -32.66
CA LEU A 32 -7.83 -9.18 -32.77
C LEU A 32 -8.47 -10.33 -33.55
N ALA A 33 -9.76 -10.58 -33.34
CA ALA A 33 -10.51 -11.59 -34.08
C ALA A 33 -10.61 -11.26 -35.58
N THR A 34 -10.84 -9.98 -35.93
CA THR A 34 -10.89 -9.56 -37.34
C THR A 34 -9.52 -9.66 -38.02
N ILE A 35 -8.43 -9.36 -37.31
CA ILE A 35 -7.06 -9.51 -37.83
C ILE A 35 -6.74 -10.99 -38.13
N GLN A 36 -7.16 -11.92 -37.26
CA GLN A 36 -6.98 -13.35 -37.50
C GLN A 36 -7.78 -13.84 -38.72
N ALA A 37 -9.05 -13.43 -38.85
CA ALA A 37 -9.90 -13.81 -39.97
C ALA A 37 -9.38 -13.31 -41.32
N GLU A 38 -8.74 -12.15 -41.34
CA GLU A 38 -8.12 -11.57 -42.54
C GLU A 38 -6.77 -12.22 -42.86
N GLY A 39 -5.97 -12.55 -41.83
CA GLY A 39 -4.70 -13.27 -41.97
C GLY A 39 -4.86 -14.70 -42.48
N GLU A 40 -5.93 -15.39 -42.11
CA GLU A 40 -6.26 -16.75 -42.57
C GLU A 40 -6.70 -16.77 -44.06
N ARG A 41 -7.33 -15.68 -44.53
CA ARG A 41 -7.65 -15.48 -45.95
C ARG A 41 -6.46 -15.02 -46.79
N SER A 42 -5.48 -14.37 -46.18
CA SER A 42 -4.42 -13.64 -46.87
C SER A 42 -3.02 -14.07 -46.44
N ASN A 43 -2.65 -15.36 -46.54
CA ASN A 43 -1.27 -15.88 -46.35
C ASN A 43 -0.46 -15.10 -45.28
N GLY A 44 -1.10 -14.78 -44.15
CA GLY A 44 -0.57 -13.85 -43.18
C GLY A 44 0.63 -14.47 -42.49
N ASN A 45 1.67 -13.66 -42.20
CA ASN A 45 2.86 -14.16 -41.50
C ASN A 45 2.42 -14.95 -40.25
N PRO A 46 2.78 -16.24 -40.11
CA PRO A 46 2.31 -17.10 -39.02
C PRO A 46 2.68 -16.55 -37.63
N GLU A 47 3.75 -15.78 -37.54
CA GLU A 47 4.16 -15.09 -36.31
C GLU A 47 3.10 -14.09 -35.85
N THR A 48 2.47 -13.36 -36.78
CA THR A 48 1.44 -12.36 -36.49
C THR A 48 0.14 -13.00 -36.00
N ILE A 49 -0.20 -14.17 -36.55
CA ILE A 49 -1.36 -14.96 -36.11
C ILE A 49 -1.15 -15.51 -34.69
N ALA A 50 0.05 -16.02 -34.40
CA ALA A 50 0.38 -16.50 -33.06
C ALA A 50 0.34 -15.40 -31.99
N VAL A 51 0.89 -14.21 -32.30
CA VAL A 51 0.82 -13.04 -31.40
C VAL A 51 -0.61 -12.57 -31.20
N ALA A 52 -1.44 -12.58 -32.25
CA ALA A 52 -2.85 -12.25 -32.13
C ALA A 52 -3.60 -13.26 -31.23
N GLY A 53 -3.28 -14.55 -31.31
CA GLY A 53 -3.84 -15.58 -30.45
C GLY A 53 -3.46 -15.41 -28.97
N ILE A 54 -2.19 -15.12 -28.68
CA ILE A 54 -1.71 -14.84 -27.32
C ILE A 54 -2.38 -13.57 -26.77
N SER A 55 -2.43 -12.50 -27.57
CA SER A 55 -3.08 -11.24 -27.19
C SER A 55 -4.57 -11.45 -26.92
N MET A 56 -5.25 -12.25 -27.73
CA MET A 56 -6.67 -12.56 -27.53
C MET A 56 -6.90 -13.27 -26.19
N LYS A 57 -6.05 -14.23 -25.83
CA LYS A 57 -6.12 -14.91 -24.53
C LYS A 57 -5.93 -13.94 -23.37
N MET A 58 -4.93 -13.06 -23.46
CA MET A 58 -4.66 -12.05 -22.42
C MET A 58 -5.84 -11.08 -22.23
N GLU A 59 -6.46 -10.64 -23.33
CA GLU A 59 -7.63 -9.76 -23.27
C GLU A 59 -8.85 -10.47 -22.66
N PHE A 60 -9.04 -11.78 -22.92
CA PHE A 60 -10.08 -12.58 -22.25
C PHE A 60 -9.85 -12.73 -20.75
N ASP A 61 -8.61 -13.00 -20.33
CA ASP A 61 -8.26 -13.10 -18.91
C ASP A 61 -8.49 -11.76 -18.19
N GLY A 62 -8.13 -10.64 -18.84
CA GLY A 62 -8.40 -9.29 -18.35
C GLY A 62 -9.90 -8.99 -18.25
N LEU A 63 -10.69 -9.36 -19.27
CA LEU A 63 -12.15 -9.20 -19.27
C LEU A 63 -12.79 -9.97 -18.10
N TYR A 64 -12.37 -11.22 -17.90
CA TYR A 64 -12.85 -12.07 -16.82
C TYR A 64 -12.52 -11.50 -15.44
N ALA A 65 -11.32 -10.94 -15.26
CA ALA A 65 -10.94 -10.24 -14.04
C ALA A 65 -11.82 -9.01 -13.78
N SER A 66 -12.05 -8.16 -14.79
CA SER A 66 -12.91 -6.98 -14.66
C SER A 66 -14.35 -7.35 -14.29
N ILE A 67 -14.90 -8.44 -14.85
CA ILE A 67 -16.24 -8.93 -14.49
C ILE A 67 -16.28 -9.47 -13.05
N LYS A 68 -15.24 -10.19 -12.59
CA LYS A 68 -15.13 -10.62 -11.19
C LYS A 68 -15.06 -9.45 -10.22
N GLU A 69 -14.32 -8.40 -10.56
CA GLU A 69 -14.27 -7.18 -9.77
C GLU A 69 -15.64 -6.50 -9.72
N LEU A 70 -16.40 -6.49 -10.82
CA LEU A 70 -17.76 -5.96 -10.85
C LEU A 70 -18.71 -6.77 -9.95
N LEU A 71 -18.60 -8.10 -9.95
CA LEU A 71 -19.39 -8.96 -9.06
C LEU A 71 -19.01 -8.69 -7.58
N THR A 72 -17.73 -8.53 -7.30
CA THR A 72 -17.23 -8.18 -5.96
C THR A 72 -17.77 -6.82 -5.52
N LEU A 73 -17.80 -5.84 -6.42
CA LEU A 73 -18.40 -4.52 -6.18
C LEU A 73 -19.90 -4.65 -5.85
N SER A 74 -20.64 -5.47 -6.60
CA SER A 74 -22.06 -5.71 -6.33
C SER A 74 -22.29 -6.35 -4.96
N ARG A 75 -21.38 -7.23 -4.51
CA ARG A 75 -21.40 -7.81 -3.17
C ARG A 75 -21.17 -6.73 -2.11
N LYS A 76 -20.16 -5.88 -2.27
CA LYS A 76 -19.89 -4.76 -1.35
C LYS A 76 -21.07 -3.78 -1.26
N ILE A 77 -21.73 -3.49 -2.38
CA ILE A 77 -22.95 -2.68 -2.41
C ILE A 77 -24.05 -3.37 -1.58
N LYS A 78 -24.31 -4.65 -1.81
CA LYS A 78 -25.30 -5.41 -1.04
C LYS A 78 -24.95 -5.47 0.45
N GLU A 79 -23.68 -5.60 0.80
CA GLU A 79 -23.22 -5.56 2.19
C GLU A 79 -23.47 -4.18 2.83
N LEU A 80 -23.25 -3.09 2.11
CA LEU A 80 -23.63 -1.73 2.58
C LEU A 80 -25.14 -1.59 2.80
N TRP A 81 -25.96 -2.22 1.95
CA TRP A 81 -27.43 -2.21 2.11
C TRP A 81 -27.91 -3.07 3.28
N VAL A 82 -27.27 -4.22 3.53
CA VAL A 82 -27.67 -5.18 4.58
C VAL A 82 -27.11 -4.80 5.95
N PHE A 83 -25.85 -4.35 6.01
CA PHE A 83 -25.14 -4.05 7.25
C PHE A 83 -25.05 -2.55 7.56
N GLY A 84 -25.51 -1.68 6.66
CA GLY A 84 -25.32 -0.24 6.79
C GLY A 84 -23.89 0.21 6.47
N PRO A 85 -23.54 1.49 6.73
CA PRO A 85 -22.21 2.01 6.42
C PRO A 85 -21.11 1.17 7.09
N LEU A 86 -20.22 0.59 6.27
CA LEU A 86 -19.13 -0.33 6.63
C LEU A 86 -18.16 0.17 7.74
N ASN A 87 -18.33 1.39 8.23
CA ASN A 87 -17.50 2.00 9.27
C ASN A 87 -18.23 2.44 10.53
N GLN A 88 -19.56 2.29 10.63
CA GLN A 88 -20.17 2.43 11.95
C GLN A 88 -19.74 1.22 12.75
N SER A 89 -18.64 1.40 13.48
CA SER A 89 -18.35 0.64 14.66
C SER A 89 -19.66 0.59 15.44
N ASP A 90 -20.26 -0.59 15.49
CA ASP A 90 -21.31 -0.90 16.44
C ASP A 90 -20.90 -0.20 17.76
N PRO A 91 -21.75 0.64 18.38
CA PRO A 91 -21.40 1.34 19.61
C PRO A 91 -20.81 0.39 20.66
N HIS A 92 -21.24 -0.87 20.64
CA HIS A 92 -20.68 -1.95 21.46
C HIS A 92 -19.27 -2.39 21.08
N ARG A 93 -18.90 -2.37 19.80
CA ARG A 93 -17.54 -2.68 19.34
C ARG A 93 -16.58 -1.55 19.65
N GLN A 94 -16.99 -0.30 19.46
CA GLN A 94 -16.17 0.86 19.80
C GLN A 94 -15.90 0.94 21.31
N ALA A 95 -16.92 0.72 22.13
CA ALA A 95 -16.75 0.66 23.59
C ALA A 95 -15.83 -0.48 24.05
N LYS A 96 -15.82 -1.61 23.32
CA LYS A 96 -14.89 -2.72 23.58
C LYS A 96 -13.46 -2.39 23.16
N ASP A 97 -13.27 -1.75 22.01
CA ASP A 97 -11.95 -1.35 21.54
C ASP A 97 -11.33 -0.27 22.46
N ASP A 98 -12.14 0.67 22.96
CA ASP A 98 -11.72 1.66 23.94
C ASP A 98 -11.36 1.02 25.29
N GLY A 99 -12.14 0.03 25.73
CA GLY A 99 -11.83 -0.78 26.92
C GLY A 99 -10.53 -1.57 26.76
N LEU A 100 -10.35 -2.22 25.61
CA LEU A 100 -9.13 -2.98 25.31
C LEU A 100 -7.90 -2.09 25.28
N ASN A 101 -7.98 -0.90 24.68
CA ASN A 101 -6.85 0.04 24.68
C ASN A 101 -6.48 0.48 26.08
N ARG A 102 -7.47 0.70 26.95
CA ARG A 102 -7.23 1.02 28.35
C ARG A 102 -6.57 -0.15 29.08
N ASP A 103 -7.09 -1.36 28.92
CA ASP A 103 -6.52 -2.55 29.56
C ASP A 103 -5.08 -2.81 29.08
N VAL A 104 -4.79 -2.61 27.79
CA VAL A 104 -3.44 -2.71 27.22
C VAL A 104 -2.52 -1.64 27.83
N SER A 105 -2.99 -0.40 28.00
CA SER A 105 -2.21 0.66 28.64
C SER A 105 -1.92 0.37 30.12
N ASP A 106 -2.89 -0.20 30.83
CA ASP A 106 -2.74 -0.59 32.23
C ASP A 106 -1.75 -1.74 32.40
N VAL A 107 -1.80 -2.74 31.52
CA VAL A 107 -0.84 -3.85 31.48
C VAL A 107 0.55 -3.38 31.12
N ALA A 108 0.69 -2.49 30.13
CA ALA A 108 1.97 -1.92 29.74
C ALA A 108 2.62 -1.15 30.89
N ARG A 109 1.84 -0.34 31.63
CA ARG A 109 2.33 0.39 32.80
C ARG A 109 2.77 -0.54 33.93
N LEU A 110 2.04 -1.64 34.13
CA LEU A 110 2.34 -2.62 35.16
C LEU A 110 3.60 -3.43 34.83
N LEU A 111 3.80 -3.76 33.55
CA LEU A 111 5.01 -4.40 33.06
C LEU A 111 6.23 -3.48 33.19
N ASP A 112 6.11 -2.22 32.78
CA ASP A 112 7.17 -1.21 32.95
C ASP A 112 7.55 -1.02 34.43
N GLY A 113 6.58 -1.09 35.34
CA GLY A 113 6.81 -1.08 36.78
C GLY A 113 7.59 -2.31 37.29
N PHE A 114 7.33 -3.50 36.75
CA PHE A 114 8.08 -4.71 37.10
C PHE A 114 9.51 -4.66 36.55
N ASP A 115 9.66 -4.29 35.29
CA ASP A 115 10.97 -4.17 34.64
C ASP A 115 11.82 -3.12 35.34
N GLY A 116 11.24 -1.96 35.70
CA GLY A 116 11.93 -0.93 36.45
C GLY A 116 12.35 -1.35 37.86
N ASN A 117 11.56 -2.16 38.55
CA ASN A 117 11.92 -2.70 39.87
C ASN A 117 13.03 -3.76 39.76
N ALA A 118 12.95 -4.66 38.78
CA ALA A 118 13.98 -5.67 38.52
C ALA A 118 15.32 -5.02 38.15
N MET A 119 15.30 -3.97 37.32
CA MET A 119 16.50 -3.22 36.95
C MET A 119 17.09 -2.44 38.13
N ARG A 120 16.26 -1.91 39.02
CA ARG A 120 16.71 -1.24 40.25
C ARG A 120 17.39 -2.21 41.21
N GLU A 121 16.78 -3.38 41.45
CA GLU A 121 17.36 -4.43 42.30
C GLU A 121 18.71 -4.93 41.75
N LEU A 122 18.81 -5.12 40.43
CA LEU A 122 20.06 -5.50 39.78
C LEU A 122 21.13 -4.41 39.94
N ALA A 123 20.78 -3.14 39.74
CA ALA A 123 21.71 -2.03 39.88
C ALA A 123 22.22 -1.89 41.32
N GLU A 124 21.33 -2.00 42.31
CA GLU A 124 21.71 -1.97 43.74
C GLU A 124 22.65 -3.13 44.09
N SER A 125 22.40 -4.33 43.56
CA SER A 125 23.27 -5.51 43.77
C SER A 125 24.69 -5.34 43.19
N CYS A 126 24.83 -4.51 42.15
CA CYS A 126 26.11 -4.19 41.51
C CYS A 126 26.74 -2.88 42.02
N GLY A 127 26.16 -2.24 43.05
CA GLY A 127 26.65 -0.98 43.64
C GLY A 127 26.36 0.28 42.81
N GLY A 128 25.41 0.21 41.88
CA GLY A 128 24.94 1.34 41.06
C GLY A 128 23.51 1.78 41.42
N THR A 129 23.05 2.86 40.77
CA THR A 129 21.67 3.35 40.89
C THR A 129 21.02 3.35 39.51
N TRP A 130 19.83 2.77 39.39
CA TRP A 130 19.06 2.75 38.15
C TRP A 130 18.06 3.92 38.13
N GLU A 131 18.08 4.69 37.04
CA GLU A 131 17.04 5.67 36.73
C GLU A 131 16.34 5.28 35.42
N PRO A 132 15.00 5.32 35.37
CA PRO A 132 14.27 5.12 34.12
C PRO A 132 14.66 6.23 33.15
N GLN A 133 15.15 5.85 31.98
CA GLN A 133 15.33 6.80 30.89
C GLN A 133 13.94 7.21 30.41
N ALA A 134 13.43 8.32 30.95
CA ALA A 134 12.30 9.00 30.35
C ALA A 134 12.63 9.22 28.87
N GLU A 135 11.62 9.02 28.03
CA GLU A 135 11.54 9.20 26.59
C GLU A 135 12.02 10.60 26.13
N ALA A 136 13.29 10.92 26.34
CA ALA A 136 13.97 12.13 25.88
C ALA A 136 14.77 11.86 24.58
N ALA A 137 14.66 10.64 24.02
CA ALA A 137 15.31 10.26 22.77
C ALA A 137 14.42 10.46 21.53
N LEU A 138 13.11 10.72 21.68
CA LEU A 138 12.21 10.95 20.54
C LEU A 138 12.16 12.44 20.11
N ASP A 139 12.42 13.40 21.01
CA ASP A 139 12.51 14.82 20.65
C ASP A 139 13.91 15.27 20.19
N ALA A 140 14.97 14.54 20.54
CA ALA A 140 16.34 14.86 20.09
C ALA A 140 16.62 14.46 18.62
N ALA A 141 15.80 13.58 18.03
CA ALA A 141 15.99 13.09 16.66
C ALA A 141 15.43 14.03 15.56
N THR A 142 14.69 15.09 15.93
CA THR A 142 14.04 16.00 14.95
C THR A 142 14.80 17.32 14.73
N VAL A 143 15.86 17.62 15.50
CA VAL A 143 16.66 18.86 15.32
C VAL A 143 18.02 18.62 14.61
N GLY A 144 18.36 17.37 14.27
CA GLY A 144 19.58 17.00 13.56
C GLY A 144 19.45 16.85 12.04
N GLY A 145 18.42 17.42 11.40
CA GLY A 145 18.18 17.32 9.97
C GLY A 145 18.73 18.49 9.16
N SER A 146 20.05 18.71 9.17
CA SER A 146 20.70 19.69 8.28
C SER A 146 22.17 19.32 8.04
N THR A 147 22.39 18.31 7.20
CA THR A 147 23.63 18.23 6.42
C THR A 147 23.27 18.38 4.94
N THR A 148 23.17 19.65 4.54
CA THR A 148 23.25 20.09 3.16
C THR A 148 24.52 19.51 2.55
N ALA A 149 24.35 18.55 1.65
CA ALA A 149 25.39 18.07 0.76
C ALA A 149 25.89 19.26 -0.07
N THR A 150 27.03 19.82 0.33
CA THR A 150 27.80 20.75 -0.51
C THR A 150 28.86 19.93 -1.21
N MET A 151 28.58 19.54 -2.45
CA MET A 151 29.60 19.14 -3.41
C MET A 151 30.54 20.34 -3.63
N THR A 152 31.67 20.35 -2.94
CA THR A 152 32.82 21.18 -3.33
C THR A 152 33.64 20.39 -4.34
N ALA A 153 33.39 20.67 -5.62
CA ALA A 153 34.33 20.38 -6.68
C ALA A 153 35.58 21.25 -6.46
N MET A 154 36.71 20.62 -6.12
CA MET A 154 38.02 21.24 -6.26
C MET A 154 38.67 20.75 -7.54
N ALA A 155 38.75 21.67 -8.50
CA ALA A 155 39.52 21.56 -9.72
C ALA A 155 41.03 21.65 -9.42
N GLU A 156 41.75 20.75 -10.09
CA GLU A 156 43.06 20.95 -10.72
C GLU A 156 44.16 21.68 -9.93
N GLY A 157 45.01 20.87 -9.28
CA GLY A 157 46.35 21.22 -8.84
C GLY A 157 47.39 20.42 -9.61
N SER A 158 48.04 21.08 -10.56
CA SER A 158 49.21 20.69 -11.33
C SER A 158 50.42 20.31 -10.46
N THR A 159 51.07 19.18 -10.76
CA THR A 159 52.51 18.96 -10.47
C THR A 159 53.19 18.15 -11.59
N THR A 160 53.91 18.89 -12.44
CA THR A 160 55.28 18.67 -12.94
C THR A 160 55.84 17.23 -13.04
N SER A 161 56.14 16.80 -14.27
CA SER A 161 57.23 15.84 -14.54
C SER A 161 57.73 15.95 -16.00
N ALA A 162 59.05 15.86 -16.15
CA ALA A 162 59.86 15.68 -17.37
C ALA A 162 60.20 16.93 -18.21
N GLY A 163 61.29 17.60 -17.81
CA GLY A 163 62.16 18.36 -18.71
C GLY A 163 63.49 17.63 -18.91
N ARG A 164 63.68 17.04 -20.08
CA ARG A 164 64.87 17.06 -20.96
C ARG A 164 64.81 15.93 -21.97
#